data_AF-A0A1M3H5N9-F1
#
_entry.id   AF-A0A1M3H5N9-F1
#
_cell.length_a   1.000
_cell.length_b   1.000
_cell.length_c   1.000
_cell.angle_alpha   90.00
_cell.angle_beta   90.00
_cell.angle_gamma   90.00
#
_symmetry.space_group_name_H-M   'P 1'
#
loop_
_entity.id
_entity.type
_entity.pdbx_description
1 polymer ?
#
loop_
_entity_poly.entity_id
_entity_poly.type
_entity_poly.pdbx_seq_one_letter_code
_entity_poly.pdbx_strand_id
1 'polypeptide(L)' 'MRGKRKIKGGRHYVCNMLYMVAQSAARFNKDMKVVYKRLVTKGRTKKVALVAVMRKLIVLINRLVKENRPWEEKYA' A
#
# COMPACT_ATOMS: atom_id res chain seq x y z
N MET A 1 -22.42 13.12 -16.16
CA MET A 1 -21.00 12.66 -16.30
C MET A 1 -20.42 12.28 -14.94
N ARG A 2 -19.96 11.03 -14.75
CA ARG A 2 -19.24 10.64 -13.52
C ARG A 2 -17.80 11.18 -13.59
N GLY A 3 -17.53 12.26 -12.85
CA GLY A 3 -16.18 12.80 -12.70
C GLY A 3 -15.22 11.82 -11.99
N LYS A 4 -13.92 12.16 -11.95
CA LYS A 4 -12.92 11.37 -11.22
C LYS A 4 -13.28 11.32 -9.73
N ARG A 5 -13.38 10.11 -9.17
CA ARG A 5 -13.68 9.91 -7.73
C ARG A 5 -12.58 10.55 -6.88
N LYS A 6 -12.96 11.46 -5.98
CA LYS A 6 -12.08 12.06 -4.98
C LYS A 6 -12.42 11.51 -3.60
N ILE A 7 -11.43 11.41 -2.72
CA ILE A 7 -11.62 11.04 -1.32
C ILE A 7 -11.74 12.35 -0.52
N LYS A 8 -12.75 12.46 0.36
CA LYS A 8 -12.95 13.59 1.28
C LYS A 8 -13.20 13.03 2.69
N GLY A 9 -12.61 13.63 3.72
CA GLY A 9 -12.66 13.16 5.12
C GLY A 9 -11.71 12.00 5.45
N GLY A 10 -11.90 11.38 6.63
CA GLY A 10 -11.08 10.27 7.14
C GLY A 10 -9.81 10.71 7.90
N ARG A 11 -8.90 9.75 8.16
CA ARG A 11 -7.61 10.00 8.83
C ARG A 11 -6.55 10.50 7.83
N HIS A 12 -6.70 11.73 7.35
CA HIS A 12 -5.83 12.33 6.31
C HIS A 12 -4.33 12.25 6.64
N TYR A 13 -3.95 12.54 7.88
CA TYR A 13 -2.57 12.44 8.33
C TYR A 13 -2.00 11.03 8.12
N VAL A 14 -2.75 10.00 8.54
CA VAL A 14 -2.37 8.60 8.38
C VAL A 14 -2.31 8.21 6.90
N CYS A 15 -3.28 8.66 6.09
CA CYS A 15 -3.26 8.40 4.65
C CYS A 15 -2.02 8.99 3.97
N ASN A 16 -1.65 10.23 4.30
CA ASN A 16 -0.47 10.89 3.72
C ASN A 16 0.82 10.19 4.14
N MET A 17 0.95 9.83 5.42
CA MET A 17 2.09 9.07 5.94
C MET A 17 2.20 7.72 5.23
N LEU A 18 1.10 6.94 5.17
CA LEU A 18 1.07 5.65 4.50
C LEU A 18 1.40 5.74 3.01
N TYR A 19 1.06 6.85 2.35
CA TYR A 19 1.43 7.06 0.96
C TYR A 19 2.96 7.17 0.79
N MET A 20 3.63 7.89 1.69
CA MET A 20 5.10 7.96 1.71
C MET A 20 5.72 6.59 2.02
N VAL A 21 5.19 5.87 3.01
CA VAL A 21 5.63 4.50 3.33
C VAL A 21 5.45 3.56 2.13
N ALA A 22 4.33 3.64 1.42
CA ALA A 22 4.04 2.80 0.26
C ALA A 22 5.01 3.04 -0.90
N GLN A 23 5.48 4.27 -1.09
CA GLN A 23 6.51 4.56 -2.09
C GLN A 23 7.84 3.87 -1.78
N SER A 24 8.28 3.93 -0.53
CA SER A 24 9.50 3.23 -0.08
C SER A 24 9.33 1.71 -0.15
N ALA A 25 8.20 1.19 0.34
CA ALA A 25 7.89 -0.25 0.32
C ALA A 25 7.84 -0.80 -1.11
N ALA A 26 7.24 -0.07 -2.07
CA ALA A 26 7.19 -0.50 -3.46
C ALA A 26 8.57 -0.61 -4.13
N ARG A 27 9.61 0.06 -3.59
CA ARG A 27 10.99 0.02 -4.12
C ARG A 27 11.82 -1.07 -3.47
N PHE A 28 11.81 -1.13 -2.14
CA PHE A 28 12.75 -1.91 -1.34
C PHE A 28 12.18 -3.19 -0.75
N ASN A 29 10.87 -3.25 -0.48
CA ASN A 29 10.25 -4.44 0.07
C ASN A 29 9.78 -5.37 -1.07
N LYS A 30 10.30 -6.61 -1.10
CA LYS A 30 10.03 -7.58 -2.19
C LYS A 30 8.53 -7.87 -2.34
N ASP A 31 7.82 -8.15 -1.25
CA ASP A 31 6.38 -8.47 -1.26
C ASP A 31 5.51 -7.34 -1.83
N MET A 32 5.85 -6.11 -1.46
CA MET A 32 5.12 -4.92 -1.89
C MET A 32 5.48 -4.54 -3.32
N LYS A 33 6.75 -4.71 -3.71
CA LYS A 33 7.24 -4.50 -5.08
C LYS A 33 6.56 -5.42 -6.08
N VAL A 34 6.32 -6.69 -5.74
CA VAL A 34 5.59 -7.64 -6.61
C VAL A 34 4.17 -7.13 -6.87
N VAL A 35 3.45 -6.70 -5.82
CA VAL A 35 2.09 -6.16 -5.96
C VAL A 35 2.06 -4.90 -6.81
N TYR A 36 2.98 -3.97 -6.55
CA TYR A 36 3.10 -2.74 -7.31
C TYR A 36 3.37 -3.02 -8.79
N LYS A 37 4.41 -3.82 -9.09
CA LYS A 37 4.78 -4.19 -10.47
C LYS A 37 3.63 -4.86 -11.19
N ARG A 38 2.96 -5.85 -10.58
CA ARG A 38 1.81 -6.56 -11.16
C ARG A 38 0.67 -5.63 -11.55
N LEU A 39 0.43 -4.56 -10.80
CA LEU A 39 -0.62 -3.60 -11.12
C LEU A 39 -0.20 -2.63 -12.24
N VAL A 40 1.05 -2.18 -12.22
CA VAL A 40 1.59 -1.30 -13.25
C VAL A 40 1.68 -2.04 -14.61
N THR A 41 2.12 -3.30 -14.63
CA THR A 41 2.17 -4.11 -15.86
C THR A 41 0.80 -4.38 -16.44
N LYS A 42 -0.25 -4.44 -15.60
CA LYS A 42 -1.66 -4.49 -16.02
C LYS A 42 -2.22 -3.14 -16.52
N GLY A 43 -1.37 -2.14 -16.74
CA GLY A 43 -1.77 -0.82 -17.24
C GLY A 43 -2.47 0.07 -16.21
N ARG A 44 -2.44 -0.26 -14.91
CA ARG A 44 -3.00 0.63 -13.88
C ARG A 44 -2.09 1.84 -13.69
N THR A 45 -2.70 2.98 -13.39
CA THR A 45 -1.93 4.20 -13.06
C THR A 45 -1.09 3.97 -11.81
N LYS A 46 0.12 4.54 -11.78
CA LYS A 46 1.06 4.40 -10.66
C LYS A 46 0.43 4.77 -9.31
N LYS A 47 -0.40 5.81 -9.28
CA LYS A 47 -1.13 6.24 -8.08
C LYS A 47 -2.08 5.15 -7.56
N VAL A 48 -2.83 4.48 -8.44
CA VAL A 48 -3.71 3.37 -8.05
C VAL A 48 -2.91 2.18 -7.54
N ALA A 49 -1.77 1.89 -8.16
CA ALA A 49 -0.88 0.82 -7.69
C ALA A 49 -0.31 1.14 -6.28
N LEU A 50 0.10 2.38 -6.01
CA LEU A 50 0.54 2.80 -4.68
C LEU A 50 -0.58 2.72 -3.64
N VAL A 51 -1.81 3.12 -3.98
CA VAL A 51 -2.97 3.00 -3.07
C VAL A 51 -3.25 1.53 -2.73
N ALA A 52 -3.09 0.61 -3.68
CA ALA A 52 -3.22 -0.82 -3.40
C ALA A 52 -2.11 -1.33 -2.45
N VAL A 53 -0.87 -0.85 -2.61
CA VAL A 53 0.24 -1.15 -1.68
C VAL A 53 -0.07 -0.60 -0.28
N MET A 54 -0.58 0.64 -0.16
CA MET A 54 -1.00 1.21 1.12
C MET A 54 -2.03 0.31 1.82
N ARG A 55 -3.02 -0.19 1.07
CA ARG A 55 -4.04 -1.09 1.63
C ARG A 55 -3.44 -2.40 2.11
N LYS A 56 -2.47 -2.97 1.39
CA LYS A 56 -1.79 -4.20 1.81
C LYS A 56 -0.93 -3.98 3.06
N LEU A 57 -0.24 -2.84 3.14
CA LEU A 57 0.55 -2.44 4.31
C LEU A 57 -0.30 -2.28 5.57
N ILE A 58 -1.41 -1.54 5.52
CA ILE A 58 -2.23 -1.31 6.71
C ILE A 58 -2.86 -2.62 7.22
N VAL A 59 -3.24 -3.53 6.31
CA VAL A 59 -3.76 -4.86 6.70
C VAL A 59 -2.65 -5.69 7.36
N LEU A 60 -1.43 -5.65 6.82
CA LEU A 60 -0.28 -6.32 7.42
C LEU A 60 0.03 -5.77 8.81
N ILE A 61 0.14 -4.46 8.97
CA ILE A 61 0.42 -3.80 10.25
C ILE A 61 -0.66 -4.17 11.28
N ASN A 62 -1.94 -4.08 10.91
CA ASN A 62 -3.03 -4.46 11.80
C ASN A 62 -2.94 -5.92 12.25
N ARG A 63 -2.51 -6.83 11.36
CA ARG A 63 -2.29 -8.23 11.69
C ARG A 63 -1.12 -8.43 12.64
N LEU A 64 0.01 -7.78 12.38
CA LEU A 64 1.21 -7.87 13.23
C LEU A 64 0.96 -7.35 14.65
N VAL A 65 0.25 -6.22 14.76
CA VAL A 65 -0.15 -5.66 16.06
C VAL A 65 -1.10 -6.60 16.78
N LYS A 66 -2.08 -7.19 16.08
CA LYS A 66 -3.02 -8.15 16.67
C LYS A 66 -2.31 -9.43 17.14
N GLU A 67 -1.31 -9.91 16.40
CA GLU A 67 -0.53 -11.11 16.71
C GLU A 67 0.66 -10.80 17.66
N ASN A 68 0.82 -9.55 18.10
CA ASN A 68 1.93 -9.05 18.92
C ASN A 68 3.31 -9.58 18.48
N ARG A 69 3.59 -9.52 17.18
CA ARG A 69 4.85 -10.03 16.63
C ARG A 69 5.45 -9.06 15.60
N PRO A 70 6.78 -9.08 15.43
CA PRO A 70 7.42 -8.32 14.38
C PRO A 70 7.08 -8.89 12.99
N TRP A 71 7.28 -8.05 11.97
CA TRP A 71 7.25 -8.51 10.59
C TRP A 71 8.40 -9.49 10.34
N GLU A 72 8.11 -10.57 9.59
CA GLU A 72 9.08 -11.55 9.15
C GLU A 72 9.03 -11.63 7.63
N GLU A 73 10.18 -11.66 6.97
CA GLU A 73 10.33 -11.89 5.53
C GLU A 73 10.11 -13.39 5.21
N LYS A 74 8.97 -13.96 5.59
CA LYS A 74 8.63 -15.32 5.16
C LYS A 74 8.13 -15.25 3.71
N TYR A 75 8.75 -16.08 2.86
CA TYR A 75 8.68 -16.16 1.39
C TYR A 75 9.67 -15.24 0.63
N ALA A 76 10.97 -15.46 0.85
CA ALA A 76 11.97 -15.17 -0.18
C ALA A 76 11.76 -16.07 -1.40
#